data_AF-A0A524ISZ0-F1
#
_entry.id   AF-A0A524ISZ0-F1
#
_cell.length_a   1.000
_cell.length_b   1.000
_cell.length_c   1.000
_cell.angle_alpha   90.00
_cell.angle_beta   90.00
_cell.angle_gamma   90.00
#
_symmetry.space_group_name_H-M   'P 1'
#
loop_
_entity.id
_entity.type
_entity.pdbx_description
1 polymer ?
#
loop_
_entity_poly.entity_id
_entity_poly.type
_entity_poly.pdbx_seq_one_letter_code
_entity_poly.pdbx_strand_id
1 'polypeptide(L)'
;MFGIDAGGTFIKFGDPREGYFEMFALPYTKEWVAKHMTKNTPPLLVTGAGSHRMTDWFPEKHIEIVPELMATGLGGAHLSGLDTCVVLNIGSGTPVLLVDRRLKKVVHVSGTGLGSASLAGLAYFMTGITDLDQIEREALLGDPESVTLLISDIYPNPGNLGLPGDVTASNFGKYQSWRINDIKIQPKREDLLAGLHRMVGETLAVIGSLACKTCAAGCEDGGSGLTVVVTGGGTLNKALCRHISRTFEYLNQPFVIPDKAEYSTLHGLFVYKDLL
;
A
#
# COMPACT_ATOMS: atom_id res chain seq x y z
N MET A 1 10.97 -13.50 21.13
CA MET A 1 9.71 -12.72 21.17
C MET A 1 9.21 -12.66 19.75
N PHE A 2 7.96 -13.04 19.48
CA PHE A 2 7.42 -13.04 18.12
C PHE A 2 6.46 -11.87 17.92
N GLY A 3 6.42 -11.34 16.70
CA GLY A 3 5.49 -10.30 16.29
C GLY A 3 4.32 -10.88 15.50
N ILE A 4 3.16 -10.23 15.60
CA ILE A 4 1.98 -10.48 14.78
C ILE A 4 1.40 -9.14 14.30
N ASP A 5 1.36 -8.92 12.99
CA ASP A 5 0.49 -7.92 12.37
C ASP A 5 -0.81 -8.61 11.94
N ALA A 6 -1.86 -8.46 12.75
CA ALA A 6 -3.16 -9.05 12.51
C ALA A 6 -4.05 -8.11 11.67
N GLY A 7 -3.77 -8.02 10.36
CA GLY A 7 -4.52 -7.18 9.44
C GLY A 7 -5.96 -7.68 9.14
N GLY A 8 -6.69 -6.87 8.36
CA GLY A 8 -8.07 -7.19 7.94
C GLY A 8 -8.17 -8.22 6.81
N THR A 9 -7.09 -8.42 6.04
CA THR A 9 -7.04 -9.36 4.91
C THR A 9 -6.00 -10.46 5.15
N PHE A 10 -4.82 -10.07 5.63
CA PHE A 10 -3.70 -10.97 5.91
C PHE A 10 -3.22 -10.81 7.35
N ILE A 11 -2.75 -11.92 7.93
CA ILE A 11 -1.96 -11.91 9.16
C ILE A 11 -0.51 -12.18 8.80
N LYS A 12 0.40 -11.38 9.33
CA LYS A 12 1.84 -11.57 9.18
C LYS A 12 2.43 -11.93 10.53
N PHE A 13 3.27 -12.95 10.54
CA PHE A 13 3.93 -13.49 11.72
C PHE A 13 5.43 -13.50 11.49
N GLY A 14 6.22 -13.27 12.53
CA GLY A 14 7.66 -13.43 12.41
C GLY A 14 8.49 -12.85 13.53
N ASP A 15 9.80 -12.94 13.35
CA ASP A 15 10.83 -12.32 14.17
C ASP A 15 11.89 -11.70 13.24
N PRO A 16 11.85 -10.38 13.03
CA PRO A 16 12.80 -9.68 12.17
C PRO A 16 14.27 -9.89 12.54
N ARG A 17 14.58 -10.15 13.82
CA ARG A 17 15.96 -10.37 14.29
C ARG A 17 16.54 -11.68 13.76
N GLU A 18 15.68 -12.67 13.57
CA GLU A 18 16.02 -14.00 13.04
C GLU A 18 15.80 -14.10 11.53
N GLY A 19 15.32 -13.01 10.90
CA GLY A 19 15.01 -13.01 9.47
C GLY A 19 13.81 -13.89 9.08
N TYR A 20 12.97 -14.29 10.04
CA TYR A 20 11.86 -15.22 9.85
C TYR A 20 10.51 -14.50 9.68
N PHE A 21 9.79 -14.80 8.60
CA PHE A 21 8.54 -14.14 8.21
C PHE A 21 7.59 -15.14 7.56
N GLU A 22 6.31 -15.03 7.91
CA GLU A 22 5.22 -15.83 7.35
C GLU A 22 3.99 -14.93 7.14
N MET A 23 3.21 -15.21 6.10
CA MET A 23 1.98 -14.46 5.80
C MET A 23 0.83 -15.40 5.43
N PHE A 24 -0.35 -15.14 6.00
CA PHE A 24 -1.54 -15.97 5.84
C PHE A 24 -2.75 -15.13 5.45
N ALA A 25 -3.52 -15.59 4.46
CA ALA A 25 -4.83 -15.02 4.15
C ALA A 25 -5.87 -15.48 5.19
N LEU A 26 -6.75 -14.58 5.62
CA LEU A 26 -7.89 -14.93 6.46
C LEU A 26 -8.90 -15.81 5.68
N PRO A 27 -9.61 -16.76 6.34
CA PRO A 27 -9.69 -16.96 7.80
C PRO A 27 -8.73 -18.02 8.37
N TYR A 28 -7.79 -18.55 7.58
CA TYR A 28 -6.98 -19.75 7.91
C TYR A 28 -5.90 -19.57 9.00
N THR A 29 -6.12 -18.66 9.94
CA THR A 29 -5.09 -18.20 10.88
C THR A 29 -5.14 -18.89 12.23
N LYS A 30 -6.33 -19.30 12.72
CA LYS A 30 -6.43 -19.84 14.09
C LYS A 30 -5.69 -21.17 14.24
N GLU A 31 -5.88 -22.09 13.29
CA GLU A 31 -5.27 -23.44 13.34
C GLU A 31 -3.76 -23.37 13.20
N TRP A 32 -3.26 -22.55 12.29
CA TRP A 32 -1.82 -22.36 12.11
C TRP A 32 -1.19 -21.71 13.34
N VAL A 33 -1.77 -20.61 13.84
CA VAL A 33 -1.23 -19.92 15.02
C VAL A 33 -1.31 -20.84 16.25
N ALA A 34 -2.39 -21.60 16.45
CA ALA A 34 -2.50 -22.55 17.56
C ALA A 34 -1.46 -23.69 17.49
N LYS A 35 -1.11 -24.15 16.29
CA LYS A 35 -0.09 -25.19 16.09
C LYS A 35 1.33 -24.70 16.39
N HIS A 36 1.62 -23.43 16.09
CA HIS A 36 2.97 -22.86 16.24
C HIS A 36 3.16 -22.08 17.56
N MET A 37 2.08 -21.66 18.21
CA MET A 37 2.08 -20.93 19.48
C MET A 37 1.71 -21.86 20.64
N THR A 38 2.66 -22.69 21.08
CA THR A 38 2.50 -23.53 22.28
C THR A 38 2.71 -22.74 23.57
N LYS A 39 2.34 -23.27 24.74
CA LYS A 39 2.53 -22.64 26.07
C LYS A 39 3.97 -22.13 26.33
N ASN A 40 4.99 -22.79 25.77
CA ASN A 40 6.40 -22.44 25.95
C ASN A 40 6.93 -21.35 25.00
N THR A 41 6.12 -20.92 24.04
CA THR A 41 6.50 -19.87 23.08
C THR A 41 6.65 -18.51 23.77
N PRO A 42 7.67 -17.67 23.43
CA PRO A 42 7.90 -16.36 24.02
C PRO A 42 6.67 -15.42 23.97
N PRO A 43 6.67 -14.31 24.75
CA PRO A 43 5.61 -13.31 24.67
C PRO A 43 5.38 -12.80 23.25
N LEU A 44 4.15 -12.41 22.97
CA LEU A 44 3.70 -11.94 21.66
C LEU A 44 3.57 -10.42 21.65
N LEU A 45 4.22 -9.77 20.68
CA LEU A 45 3.89 -8.41 20.27
C LEU A 45 2.83 -8.49 19.18
N VAL A 46 1.70 -7.83 19.37
CA VAL A 46 0.58 -7.91 18.44
C VAL A 46 0.13 -6.50 18.06
N THR A 47 -0.19 -6.31 16.79
CA THR A 47 -0.86 -5.10 16.30
C THR A 47 -1.84 -5.44 15.19
N GLY A 48 -2.40 -4.42 14.53
CA GLY A 48 -3.41 -4.57 13.50
C GLY A 48 -4.83 -4.61 14.07
N ALA A 49 -5.80 -4.29 13.22
CA ALA A 49 -7.22 -4.30 13.57
C ALA A 49 -7.71 -5.63 14.18
N GLY A 50 -7.08 -6.75 13.82
CA GLY A 50 -7.39 -8.10 14.33
C GLY A 50 -6.74 -8.45 15.67
N SER A 51 -5.93 -7.56 16.27
CA SER A 51 -5.20 -7.81 17.52
C SER A 51 -6.09 -8.27 18.68
N HIS A 52 -7.28 -7.69 18.82
CA HIS A 52 -8.26 -8.06 19.86
C HIS A 52 -8.71 -9.52 19.78
N ARG A 53 -8.71 -10.14 18.60
CA ARG A 53 -9.07 -11.56 18.45
C ARG A 53 -7.98 -12.49 18.99
N MET A 54 -6.73 -12.01 19.05
CA MET A 54 -5.60 -12.82 19.49
C MET A 54 -5.64 -13.07 20.99
N THR A 55 -6.13 -12.11 21.78
CA THR A 55 -6.35 -12.29 23.22
C THR A 55 -7.43 -13.34 23.48
N ASP A 56 -8.47 -13.39 22.65
CA ASP A 56 -9.52 -14.41 22.76
C ASP A 56 -9.05 -15.81 22.36
N TRP A 57 -8.14 -15.89 21.39
CA TRP A 57 -7.61 -17.18 20.92
C TRP A 57 -6.57 -17.78 21.86
N PHE A 58 -5.84 -16.94 22.60
CA PHE A 58 -4.73 -17.37 23.48
C PHE A 58 -4.81 -16.68 24.86
N PRO A 59 -5.86 -16.93 25.66
CA PRO A 59 -6.07 -16.28 26.95
C PRO A 59 -4.95 -16.58 27.98
N GLU A 60 -4.24 -17.69 27.82
CA GLU A 60 -3.13 -18.10 28.68
C GLU A 60 -1.78 -17.45 28.30
N LYS A 61 -1.74 -16.65 27.22
CA LYS A 61 -0.53 -16.02 26.71
C LYS A 61 -0.40 -14.57 27.13
N HIS A 62 0.84 -14.17 27.45
CA HIS A 62 1.18 -12.76 27.58
C HIS A 62 1.24 -12.11 26.19
N ILE A 63 0.19 -11.37 25.85
CA ILE A 63 0.05 -10.61 24.62
C ILE A 63 0.18 -9.12 24.95
N GLU A 64 1.12 -8.47 24.28
CA GLU A 64 1.28 -7.03 24.36
C GLU A 64 0.82 -6.39 23.05
N ILE A 65 -0.14 -5.47 23.15
CA ILE A 65 -0.71 -4.79 21.98
C ILE A 65 0.04 -3.48 21.76
N VAL A 66 0.57 -3.31 20.54
CA VAL A 66 1.22 -2.07 20.09
C VAL A 66 0.28 -1.30 19.16
N PRO A 67 0.20 0.04 19.26
CA PRO A 67 -0.64 0.84 18.36
C PRO A 67 -0.24 0.65 16.89
N GLU A 68 -1.22 0.33 16.03
CA GLU A 68 -0.98 -0.05 14.62
C GLU A 68 -0.30 1.03 13.80
N LEU A 69 -0.71 2.29 13.93
CA LEU A 69 -0.07 3.38 13.18
C LEU A 69 1.37 3.60 13.64
N MET A 70 1.67 3.43 14.92
CA MET A 70 3.03 3.50 15.44
C MET A 70 3.91 2.42 14.83
N ALA A 71 3.46 1.16 14.88
CA ALA A 71 4.18 0.04 14.28
C ALA A 71 4.33 0.23 12.76
N THR A 72 3.28 0.63 12.06
CA THR A 72 3.31 0.83 10.61
C THR A 72 4.29 1.92 10.19
N GLY A 73 4.24 3.09 10.84
CA GLY A 73 5.13 4.21 10.52
C GLY A 73 6.59 3.92 10.86
N LEU A 74 6.86 3.44 12.07
CA LEU A 74 8.23 3.12 12.51
C LEU A 74 8.84 1.99 11.69
N GLY A 75 8.04 0.99 11.31
CA GLY A 75 8.44 -0.09 10.44
C GLY A 75 8.90 0.38 9.06
N GLY A 76 8.13 1.28 8.44
CA GLY A 76 8.48 1.82 7.12
C GLY A 76 9.75 2.67 7.16
N ALA A 77 9.86 3.55 8.17
CA ALA A 77 11.07 4.33 8.39
C ALA A 77 12.31 3.45 8.68
N HIS A 78 12.13 2.38 9.46
CA HIS A 78 13.20 1.42 9.75
C HIS A 78 13.68 0.70 8.48
N LEU A 79 12.77 0.09 7.71
CA LEU A 79 13.11 -0.67 6.50
C LEU A 79 13.72 0.20 5.39
N SER A 80 13.33 1.46 5.30
CA SER A 80 13.92 2.41 4.33
C SER A 80 15.26 3.00 4.78
N GLY A 81 15.64 2.83 6.06
CA GLY A 81 16.82 3.46 6.64
C GLY A 81 16.67 4.96 6.91
N LEU A 82 15.50 5.55 6.67
CA LEU A 82 15.25 6.97 6.82
C LEU A 82 14.81 7.34 8.24
N ASP A 83 15.30 8.46 8.75
CA ASP A 83 14.88 8.99 10.05
C ASP A 83 13.59 9.83 9.93
N THR A 84 13.43 10.58 8.85
CA THR A 84 12.23 11.39 8.59
C THR A 84 11.69 11.08 7.20
N CYS A 85 10.44 10.63 7.13
CA CYS A 85 9.80 10.24 5.87
C CYS A 85 8.27 10.28 5.96
N VAL A 86 7.63 10.17 4.81
CA VAL A 86 6.19 9.88 4.72
C VAL A 86 6.00 8.41 4.38
N VAL A 87 5.36 7.64 5.26
CA VAL A 87 5.01 6.25 5.01
C VAL A 87 3.62 6.19 4.38
N LEU A 88 3.53 5.64 3.18
CA LEU A 88 2.30 5.33 2.45
C LEU A 88 2.05 3.82 2.56
N ASN A 89 1.25 3.39 3.54
CA ASN A 89 1.08 1.97 3.82
C ASN A 89 -0.17 1.40 3.14
N ILE A 90 0.01 0.60 2.08
CA ILE A 90 -1.06 0.04 1.26
C ILE A 90 -1.54 -1.28 1.87
N GLY A 91 -2.47 -1.18 2.82
CA GLY A 91 -3.18 -2.31 3.42
C GLY A 91 -4.53 -2.55 2.76
N SER A 92 -5.56 -2.86 3.56
CA SER A 92 -6.95 -2.88 3.10
C SER A 92 -7.41 -1.48 2.68
N GLY A 93 -7.07 -0.46 3.48
CA GLY A 93 -7.01 0.96 3.10
C GLY A 93 -5.57 1.47 3.12
N THR A 94 -5.38 2.77 2.92
CA THR A 94 -4.04 3.37 2.80
C THR A 94 -3.88 4.60 3.70
N PRO A 95 -3.45 4.42 4.97
CA PRO A 95 -3.03 5.55 5.81
C PRO A 95 -1.72 6.15 5.30
N VAL A 96 -1.58 7.47 5.48
CA VAL A 96 -0.38 8.25 5.19
C VAL A 96 0.17 8.83 6.47
N LEU A 97 1.41 8.48 6.79
CA LEU A 97 2.01 8.73 8.09
C LEU A 97 3.27 9.57 7.93
N LEU A 98 3.34 10.73 8.60
CA LEU A 98 4.60 11.43 8.78
C LEU A 98 5.33 10.81 9.97
N VAL A 99 6.58 10.40 9.75
CA VAL A 99 7.37 9.67 10.73
C VAL A 99 8.64 10.45 11.05
N ASP A 100 8.91 10.57 12.35
CA ASP A 100 10.24 10.86 12.89
C ASP A 100 10.66 9.66 13.73
N ARG A 101 11.56 8.85 13.19
CA ARG A 101 12.01 7.59 13.81
C ARG A 101 12.82 7.84 15.08
N ARG A 102 13.65 8.89 15.11
CA ARG A 102 14.51 9.23 16.26
C ARG A 102 13.68 9.62 17.47
N LEU A 103 12.63 10.40 17.25
CA LEU A 103 11.69 10.80 18.29
C LEU A 103 10.59 9.76 18.56
N LYS A 104 10.61 8.61 17.85
CA LYS A 104 9.53 7.62 17.81
C LYS A 104 8.16 8.28 17.67
N LYS A 105 8.06 9.26 16.77
CA LYS A 105 6.84 10.02 16.53
C LYS A 105 6.23 9.61 15.20
N VAL A 106 4.96 9.25 15.23
CA VAL A 106 4.17 8.97 14.03
C VAL A 106 2.91 9.82 14.07
N VAL A 107 2.65 10.57 13.00
CA VAL A 107 1.46 11.40 12.83
C VAL A 107 0.71 10.96 11.60
N HIS A 108 -0.58 10.66 11.75
CA HIS A 108 -1.47 10.40 10.62
C HIS A 108 -1.83 11.74 9.95
N VAL A 109 -1.26 11.99 8.77
CA VAL A 109 -1.39 13.28 8.08
C VAL A 109 -2.45 13.25 6.97
N SER A 110 -2.74 12.08 6.42
CA SER A 110 -3.80 11.87 5.44
C SER A 110 -4.09 10.38 5.33
N GLY A 111 -5.07 10.00 4.51
CA GLY A 111 -5.38 8.62 4.21
C GLY A 111 -6.47 8.50 3.16
N THR A 112 -6.60 7.31 2.59
CA THR A 112 -7.70 6.99 1.69
C THR A 112 -8.22 5.57 1.93
N GLY A 113 -9.52 5.39 1.69
CA GLY A 113 -10.14 4.07 1.68
C GLY A 113 -9.67 3.22 0.50
N LEU A 114 -9.06 3.82 -0.54
CA LEU A 114 -8.46 3.09 -1.65
C LEU A 114 -7.20 2.35 -1.18
N GLY A 115 -7.29 1.03 -1.10
CA GLY A 115 -6.16 0.15 -0.84
C GLY A 115 -6.33 -1.17 -1.59
N SER A 116 -5.63 -2.20 -1.14
CA SER A 116 -5.65 -3.53 -1.78
C SER A 116 -7.05 -4.16 -1.75
N ALA A 117 -7.83 -3.92 -0.69
CA ALA A 117 -9.18 -4.44 -0.57
C ALA A 117 -10.15 -3.76 -1.55
N SER A 118 -10.04 -2.44 -1.74
CA SER A 118 -10.84 -1.72 -2.74
C SER A 118 -10.48 -2.15 -4.16
N LEU A 119 -9.19 -2.31 -4.46
CA LEU A 119 -8.73 -2.79 -5.77
C LEU A 119 -9.30 -4.18 -6.07
N ALA A 120 -9.17 -5.13 -5.13
CA ALA A 120 -9.69 -6.48 -5.29
C ALA A 120 -11.23 -6.50 -5.43
N GLY A 121 -11.94 -5.73 -4.60
CA GLY A 121 -13.40 -5.64 -4.66
C GLY A 121 -13.91 -5.06 -5.98
N LEU A 122 -13.30 -3.97 -6.46
CA LEU A 122 -13.64 -3.38 -7.76
C LEU A 122 -13.30 -4.33 -8.91
N ALA A 123 -12.15 -4.99 -8.87
CA ALA A 123 -11.77 -6.00 -9.86
C ALA A 123 -12.82 -7.11 -9.93
N TYR A 124 -13.27 -7.64 -8.79
CA TYR A 124 -14.34 -8.63 -8.72
C TYR A 124 -15.64 -8.11 -9.34
N PHE A 125 -16.10 -6.90 -9.00
CA PHE A 125 -17.34 -6.37 -9.57
C PHE A 125 -17.26 -6.10 -11.07
N MET A 126 -16.08 -5.77 -11.59
CA MET A 126 -15.86 -5.51 -13.01
C MET A 126 -15.71 -6.80 -13.83
N THR A 127 -15.20 -7.88 -13.24
CA THR A 127 -14.69 -9.04 -14.00
C THR A 127 -15.16 -10.41 -13.51
N GLY A 128 -15.67 -10.49 -12.28
CA GLY A 128 -16.03 -11.73 -11.59
C GLY A 128 -14.84 -12.50 -10.99
N ILE A 129 -13.60 -12.02 -11.13
CA ILE A 129 -12.41 -12.72 -10.62
C ILE A 129 -12.27 -12.52 -9.11
N THR A 130 -12.02 -13.61 -8.38
CA THR A 130 -11.80 -13.60 -6.92
C THR A 130 -10.36 -13.89 -6.51
N ASP A 131 -9.57 -14.53 -7.39
CA ASP A 131 -8.16 -14.86 -7.15
C ASP A 131 -7.29 -13.61 -7.33
N LEU A 132 -6.59 -13.20 -6.26
CA LEU A 132 -5.76 -11.98 -6.26
C LEU A 132 -4.59 -12.09 -7.24
N ASP A 133 -3.96 -13.27 -7.32
CA ASP A 133 -2.85 -13.51 -8.24
C ASP A 133 -3.32 -13.44 -9.70
N GLN A 134 -4.52 -13.95 -10.00
CA GLN A 134 -5.13 -13.82 -11.33
C GLN A 134 -5.43 -12.36 -11.67
N ILE A 135 -5.98 -11.59 -10.74
CA ILE A 135 -6.23 -10.14 -10.93
C ILE A 135 -4.93 -9.42 -11.31
N GLU A 136 -3.84 -9.67 -10.60
CA GLU A 136 -2.54 -9.08 -10.91
C GLU A 136 -2.02 -9.55 -12.28
N ARG A 137 -2.01 -10.87 -12.53
CA ARG A 137 -1.49 -11.44 -13.79
C ARG A 137 -2.21 -10.86 -15.01
N GLU A 138 -3.53 -10.74 -14.96
CA GLU A 138 -4.30 -10.17 -16.08
C GLU A 138 -4.08 -8.66 -16.22
N ALA A 139 -3.97 -7.92 -15.12
CA ALA A 139 -3.62 -6.50 -15.17
C ALA A 139 -2.25 -6.24 -15.81
N LEU A 140 -1.27 -7.14 -15.62
CA LEU A 140 0.05 -7.05 -16.24
C LEU A 140 0.03 -7.30 -17.75
N LEU A 141 -0.98 -8.02 -18.26
CA LEU A 141 -1.15 -8.35 -19.68
C LEU A 141 -2.02 -7.33 -20.43
N GLY A 142 -2.86 -6.60 -19.70
CA GLY A 142 -3.78 -5.62 -20.28
C GLY A 142 -3.11 -4.31 -20.70
N ASP A 143 -3.80 -3.59 -21.58
CA ASP A 143 -3.45 -2.24 -21.97
C ASP A 143 -4.31 -1.22 -21.19
N PRO A 144 -3.75 -0.50 -20.19
CA PRO A 144 -4.51 0.50 -19.44
C PRO A 144 -4.91 1.70 -20.28
N GLU A 145 -4.23 1.96 -21.41
CA GLU A 145 -4.54 3.06 -22.31
C GLU A 145 -5.81 2.78 -23.10
N SER A 146 -6.25 1.53 -23.26
CA SER A 146 -7.48 1.23 -23.98
C SER A 146 -8.74 1.79 -23.29
N VAL A 147 -8.68 2.02 -21.97
CA VAL A 147 -9.78 2.61 -21.18
C VAL A 147 -9.48 4.00 -20.63
N THR A 148 -8.20 4.37 -20.48
CA THR A 148 -7.78 5.64 -19.87
C THR A 148 -7.70 6.75 -20.90
N LEU A 149 -8.27 7.92 -20.58
CA LEU A 149 -8.13 9.12 -21.40
C LEU A 149 -6.84 9.85 -21.03
N LEU A 150 -5.95 10.05 -22.01
CA LEU A 150 -4.65 10.68 -21.84
C LEU A 150 -4.69 12.16 -22.21
N ILE A 151 -3.68 12.93 -21.79
CA ILE A 151 -3.53 14.35 -22.21
C ILE A 151 -3.39 14.45 -23.73
N SER A 152 -2.66 13.52 -24.37
CA SER A 152 -2.52 13.45 -25.83
C SER A 152 -3.82 13.17 -26.57
N ASP A 153 -4.82 12.57 -25.91
CA ASP A 153 -6.13 12.33 -26.51
C ASP A 153 -6.96 13.63 -26.61
N ILE A 154 -6.65 14.64 -25.78
CA ILE A 154 -7.37 15.91 -25.70
C ILE A 154 -6.60 17.01 -26.42
N TYR A 155 -5.28 17.03 -26.30
CA TYR A 155 -4.42 18.10 -26.78
C TYR A 155 -3.50 17.61 -27.89
N PRO A 156 -3.62 18.14 -29.12
CA PRO A 156 -2.75 17.76 -30.23
C PRO A 156 -1.26 18.03 -29.98
N ASN A 157 -0.94 19.03 -29.16
CA ASN A 157 0.42 19.42 -28.79
C ASN A 157 0.55 19.50 -27.25
N PRO A 158 0.67 18.36 -26.54
CA PRO A 158 0.67 18.30 -25.08
C PRO A 158 1.83 19.09 -24.44
N GLY A 159 2.96 19.23 -25.14
CA GLY A 159 4.12 20.01 -24.69
C GLY A 159 3.80 21.47 -24.37
N ASN A 160 2.76 22.06 -24.98
CA ASN A 160 2.33 23.43 -24.68
C ASN A 160 1.72 23.59 -23.28
N LEU A 161 1.24 22.50 -22.67
CA LEU A 161 0.72 22.48 -21.28
C LEU A 161 1.84 22.26 -20.25
N GLY A 162 3.06 21.94 -20.68
CA GLY A 162 4.12 21.49 -19.78
C GLY A 162 3.88 20.11 -19.17
N LEU A 163 2.96 19.31 -19.75
CA LEU A 163 2.63 17.96 -19.29
C LEU A 163 3.03 16.93 -20.35
N PRO A 164 3.58 15.77 -19.96
CA PRO A 164 3.76 14.64 -20.87
C PRO A 164 2.41 14.17 -21.44
N GLY A 165 2.38 13.81 -22.72
CA GLY A 165 1.14 13.42 -23.40
C GLY A 165 0.52 12.12 -22.86
N ASP A 166 1.35 11.24 -22.33
CA ASP A 166 0.99 9.92 -21.78
C ASP A 166 0.48 9.99 -20.33
N VAL A 167 0.41 11.18 -19.74
CA VAL A 167 -0.24 11.41 -18.44
C VAL A 167 -1.74 11.24 -18.56
N THR A 168 -2.34 10.65 -17.53
CA THR A 168 -3.79 10.50 -17.44
C THR A 168 -4.47 11.85 -17.32
N ALA A 169 -5.40 12.14 -18.22
CA ALA A 169 -6.38 13.21 -18.04
C ALA A 169 -7.58 12.72 -17.23
N SER A 170 -8.06 11.49 -17.51
CA SER A 170 -9.18 10.87 -16.77
C SER A 170 -9.12 9.34 -16.85
N ASN A 171 -9.02 8.67 -15.69
CA ASN A 171 -9.12 7.21 -15.61
C ASN A 171 -10.50 6.75 -16.08
N PHE A 172 -10.54 5.70 -16.92
CA PHE A 172 -11.77 5.23 -17.59
C PHE A 172 -12.48 6.29 -18.47
N GLY A 173 -11.81 7.41 -18.78
CA GLY A 173 -12.40 8.55 -19.48
C GLY A 173 -12.71 8.30 -20.96
N LYS A 174 -12.10 7.30 -21.61
CA LYS A 174 -12.38 6.97 -23.02
C LYS A 174 -13.83 6.57 -23.25
N TYR A 175 -14.52 6.13 -22.20
CA TYR A 175 -15.96 5.91 -22.19
C TYR A 175 -16.76 7.10 -22.73
N GLN A 176 -16.34 8.35 -22.47
CA GLN A 176 -17.07 9.53 -22.96
C GLN A 176 -17.09 9.60 -24.49
N SER A 177 -15.97 9.26 -25.15
CA SER A 177 -15.90 9.20 -26.61
C SER A 177 -16.82 8.10 -27.14
N TRP A 178 -16.82 6.92 -26.51
CA TRP A 178 -17.68 5.81 -26.92
C TRP A 178 -19.16 6.17 -26.78
N ARG A 179 -19.53 6.81 -25.66
CA ARG A 179 -20.90 7.26 -25.38
C ARG A 179 -21.39 8.30 -26.40
N ILE A 180 -20.55 9.27 -26.76
CA ILE A 180 -20.93 10.35 -27.69
C ILE A 180 -21.10 9.84 -29.11
N ASN A 181 -20.28 8.87 -29.52
CA ASN A 181 -20.27 8.33 -30.88
C ASN A 181 -21.13 7.05 -31.05
N ASP A 182 -21.93 6.68 -30.04
CA ASP A 182 -22.72 5.44 -29.98
C ASP A 182 -21.90 4.17 -30.31
N ILE A 183 -20.63 4.16 -29.89
CA ILE A 183 -19.72 3.03 -30.10
C ILE A 183 -19.91 2.03 -28.96
N LYS A 184 -20.35 0.82 -29.30
CA LYS A 184 -20.45 -0.29 -28.34
C LYS A 184 -19.12 -1.04 -28.26
N ILE A 185 -18.18 -0.49 -27.50
CA ILE A 185 -16.95 -1.20 -27.11
C ILE A 185 -17.17 -1.87 -25.77
N GLN A 186 -16.85 -3.16 -25.71
CA GLN A 186 -16.65 -3.87 -24.46
C GLN A 186 -15.13 -4.06 -24.29
N PRO A 187 -14.48 -3.28 -23.41
CA PRO A 187 -13.05 -3.43 -23.19
C PRO A 187 -12.73 -4.85 -22.74
N LYS A 188 -11.52 -5.31 -23.10
CA LYS A 188 -11.07 -6.61 -22.65
C LYS A 188 -10.94 -6.64 -21.13
N ARG A 189 -11.07 -7.82 -20.55
CA ARG A 189 -11.04 -7.98 -19.09
C ARG A 189 -9.69 -7.56 -18.51
N GLU A 190 -8.61 -7.97 -19.17
CA GLU A 190 -7.24 -7.59 -18.85
C GLU A 190 -7.03 -6.06 -18.90
N ASP A 191 -7.61 -5.38 -19.89
CA ASP A 191 -7.50 -3.92 -20.04
C ASP A 191 -8.28 -3.18 -18.93
N LEU A 192 -9.45 -3.68 -18.54
CA LEU A 192 -10.22 -3.16 -17.41
C LEU A 192 -9.41 -3.25 -16.11
N LEU A 193 -8.75 -4.40 -15.90
CA LEU A 193 -7.90 -4.61 -14.73
C LEU A 193 -6.65 -3.73 -14.79
N ALA A 194 -6.00 -3.59 -15.94
CA ALA A 194 -4.87 -2.69 -16.12
C ALA A 194 -5.26 -1.23 -15.83
N GLY A 195 -6.37 -0.77 -16.39
CA GLY A 195 -6.93 0.57 -16.12
C GLY A 195 -7.27 0.79 -14.65
N LEU A 196 -7.79 -0.23 -13.96
CA LEU A 196 -8.07 -0.18 -12.53
C LEU A 196 -6.79 -0.05 -11.70
N HIS A 197 -5.76 -0.83 -12.00
CA HIS A 197 -4.46 -0.73 -11.33
C HIS A 197 -3.81 0.63 -11.57
N ARG A 198 -3.92 1.16 -12.79
CA ARG A 198 -3.46 2.51 -13.13
C ARG A 198 -4.16 3.57 -12.28
N MET A 199 -5.49 3.54 -12.22
CA MET A 199 -6.28 4.49 -11.43
C MET A 199 -5.91 4.47 -9.95
N VAL A 200 -5.82 3.28 -9.35
CA VAL A 200 -5.46 3.15 -7.93
C VAL A 200 -4.02 3.61 -7.71
N GLY A 201 -3.06 3.14 -8.51
CA GLY A 201 -1.65 3.50 -8.37
C GLY A 201 -1.39 5.00 -8.52
N GLU A 202 -1.97 5.64 -9.54
CA GLU A 202 -1.88 7.08 -9.75
C GLU A 202 -2.46 7.87 -8.58
N THR A 203 -3.64 7.46 -8.09
CA THR A 203 -4.29 8.12 -6.95
C THR A 203 -3.44 8.05 -5.69
N LEU A 204 -2.90 6.87 -5.37
CA LEU A 204 -2.05 6.68 -4.19
C LEU A 204 -0.75 7.49 -4.28
N ALA A 205 -0.11 7.53 -5.45
CA ALA A 205 1.11 8.31 -5.65
C ALA A 205 0.86 9.83 -5.55
N VAL A 206 -0.25 10.32 -6.11
CA VAL A 206 -0.65 11.74 -5.96
C VAL A 206 -0.88 12.08 -4.48
N ILE A 207 -1.61 11.25 -3.74
CA ILE A 207 -1.84 11.46 -2.31
C ILE A 207 -0.52 11.48 -1.53
N GLY A 208 0.38 10.52 -1.78
CA GLY A 208 1.69 10.47 -1.15
C GLY A 208 2.53 11.72 -1.43
N SER A 209 2.57 12.18 -2.68
CA SER A 209 3.30 13.39 -3.06
C SER A 209 2.71 14.66 -2.44
N LEU A 210 1.39 14.78 -2.40
CA LEU A 210 0.73 15.92 -1.76
C LEU A 210 0.99 15.96 -0.25
N ALA A 211 0.99 14.80 0.42
CA ALA A 211 1.37 14.70 1.82
C ALA A 211 2.81 15.18 2.06
N CYS A 212 3.77 14.72 1.25
CA CYS A 212 5.16 15.22 1.33
C CYS A 212 5.26 16.73 1.15
N LYS A 213 4.61 17.29 0.12
CA LYS A 213 4.61 18.73 -0.17
C LYS A 213 4.01 19.54 0.98
N THR A 214 2.93 19.04 1.58
CA THR A 214 2.24 19.72 2.69
C THR A 214 3.07 19.67 3.96
N CYS A 215 3.69 18.53 4.27
CA CYS A 215 4.56 18.40 5.43
C CYS A 215 5.87 19.18 5.28
N ALA A 216 6.47 19.20 4.09
CA ALA A 216 7.72 19.92 3.81
C ALA A 216 7.55 21.44 3.84
N ALA A 217 6.39 21.97 3.43
CA ALA A 217 6.10 23.41 3.50
C ALA A 217 6.06 23.95 4.94
N GLY A 218 5.91 23.07 5.94
CA GLY A 218 6.01 23.41 7.37
C GLY A 218 7.41 23.26 7.97
N CYS A 219 8.42 22.86 7.18
CA CYS A 219 9.80 22.71 7.64
C CYS A 219 10.64 23.94 7.25
N GLU A 220 11.36 24.53 8.20
CA GLU A 220 12.13 25.78 8.02
C GLU A 220 13.28 25.67 7.02
N ASP A 221 13.73 24.45 6.72
CA ASP A 221 14.98 24.18 5.98
C ASP A 221 14.81 24.15 4.45
N GLY A 222 13.67 24.61 3.92
CA GLY A 222 13.43 24.64 2.47
C GLY A 222 13.28 23.26 1.82
N GLY A 223 13.08 22.20 2.62
CA GLY A 223 12.61 20.88 2.24
C GLY A 223 13.22 20.32 0.94
N SER A 224 14.43 19.77 1.00
CA SER A 224 14.75 18.66 0.09
C SER A 224 13.66 17.61 0.30
N GLY A 225 12.79 17.43 -0.71
CA GLY A 225 11.46 16.84 -0.55
C GLY A 225 11.47 15.54 0.24
N LEU A 226 10.61 15.45 1.26
CA LEU A 226 10.42 14.22 2.04
C LEU A 226 10.24 13.03 1.09
N THR A 227 10.92 11.92 1.40
CA THR A 227 10.79 10.70 0.63
C THR A 227 9.52 9.95 1.04
N VAL A 228 8.76 9.47 0.06
CA VAL A 228 7.64 8.56 0.29
C VAL A 228 8.16 7.13 0.42
N VAL A 229 7.91 6.48 1.55
CA VAL A 229 8.19 5.06 1.75
C VAL A 229 6.89 4.29 1.54
N VAL A 230 6.81 3.48 0.49
CA VAL A 230 5.62 2.68 0.18
C VAL A 230 5.73 1.32 0.86
N THR A 231 4.76 0.98 1.70
CA THR A 231 4.76 -0.28 2.47
C THR A 231 3.42 -1.01 2.41
N GLY A 232 3.32 -2.16 3.09
CA GLY A 232 2.07 -2.89 3.26
C GLY A 232 1.85 -3.96 2.19
N GLY A 233 0.85 -4.84 2.40
CA GLY A 233 0.64 -6.00 1.51
C GLY A 233 0.35 -5.64 0.05
N GLY A 234 -0.10 -4.42 -0.24
CA GLY A 234 -0.28 -3.93 -1.60
C GLY A 234 1.02 -3.86 -2.41
N THR A 235 2.19 -3.84 -1.76
CA THR A 235 3.49 -3.86 -2.46
C THR A 235 3.81 -5.20 -3.13
N LEU A 236 3.04 -6.24 -2.82
CA LEU A 236 3.15 -7.54 -3.49
C LEU A 236 2.57 -7.49 -4.92
N ASN A 237 1.65 -6.57 -5.19
CA ASN A 237 1.03 -6.41 -6.50
C ASN A 237 1.92 -5.55 -7.42
N LYS A 238 2.64 -6.21 -8.33
CA LYS A 238 3.61 -5.57 -9.23
C LYS A 238 2.96 -4.64 -10.24
N ALA A 239 1.74 -4.94 -10.69
CA ALA A 239 0.98 -4.05 -11.58
C ALA A 239 0.67 -2.72 -10.88
N LEU A 240 0.26 -2.77 -9.61
CA LEU A 240 0.02 -1.59 -8.79
C LEU A 240 1.32 -0.81 -8.55
N CYS A 241 2.38 -1.48 -8.10
CA CYS A 241 3.68 -0.84 -7.86
C CYS A 241 4.24 -0.16 -9.11
N ARG A 242 4.10 -0.77 -10.30
CA ARG A 242 4.53 -0.17 -11.57
C ARG A 242 3.89 1.20 -11.79
N HIS A 243 2.59 1.32 -11.56
CA HIS A 243 1.88 2.59 -11.74
C HIS A 243 2.24 3.61 -10.66
N ILE A 244 2.37 3.18 -9.40
CA ILE A 244 2.84 4.07 -8.31
C ILE A 244 4.21 4.67 -8.64
N SER A 245 5.18 3.82 -9.02
CA SER A 245 6.54 4.26 -9.35
C SER A 245 6.56 5.23 -10.53
N ARG A 246 5.89 4.89 -11.64
CA ARG A 246 5.80 5.77 -12.81
C ARG A 246 5.19 7.12 -12.46
N THR A 247 4.16 7.14 -11.61
CA THR A 247 3.53 8.41 -11.19
C THR A 247 4.46 9.23 -10.30
N PHE A 248 5.19 8.62 -9.36
CA PHE A 248 6.17 9.37 -8.56
C PHE A 248 7.31 9.93 -9.40
N GLU A 249 7.82 9.18 -10.38
CA GLU A 249 8.84 9.64 -11.33
C GLU A 249 8.34 10.88 -12.10
N TYR A 250 7.13 10.81 -12.67
CA TYR A 250 6.50 11.94 -13.34
C TYR A 250 6.31 13.15 -12.42
N LEU A 251 5.92 12.93 -11.16
CA LEU A 251 5.73 14.00 -10.17
C LEU A 251 7.05 14.55 -9.59
N ASN A 252 8.21 14.03 -10.01
CA ASN A 252 9.52 14.31 -9.41
C ASN A 252 9.52 14.15 -7.88
N GLN A 253 8.82 13.12 -7.38
CA GLN A 253 8.68 12.84 -5.95
C GLN A 253 9.67 11.73 -5.55
N PRO A 254 10.65 12.00 -4.65
CA PRO A 254 11.48 10.93 -4.09
C PRO A 254 10.61 9.87 -3.42
N PHE A 255 10.86 8.60 -3.75
CA PHE A 255 10.17 7.47 -3.16
C PHE A 255 11.08 6.25 -3.04
N VAL A 256 10.70 5.31 -2.17
CA VAL A 256 11.33 4.01 -2.03
C VAL A 256 10.27 2.96 -1.67
N ILE A 257 10.40 1.77 -2.25
CA ILE A 257 9.68 0.56 -1.82
C ILE A 257 10.76 -0.36 -1.23
N PRO A 258 10.88 -0.45 0.11
CA PRO A 258 11.96 -1.21 0.72
C PRO A 258 11.74 -2.72 0.56
N ASP A 259 12.82 -3.50 0.68
CA ASP A 259 12.72 -4.95 0.78
C ASP A 259 11.85 -5.34 1.97
N LYS A 260 11.00 -6.37 1.79
CA LYS A 260 10.04 -6.84 2.81
C LYS A 260 9.03 -5.78 3.25
N ALA A 261 8.71 -4.82 2.37
CA ALA A 261 7.73 -3.76 2.60
C ALA A 261 6.37 -4.25 3.14
N GLU A 262 5.94 -5.45 2.76
CA GLU A 262 4.72 -6.12 3.20
C GLU A 262 4.75 -6.50 4.70
N TYR A 263 5.94 -6.62 5.28
CA TYR A 263 6.21 -6.90 6.68
C TYR A 263 6.60 -5.64 7.49
N SER A 264 6.48 -4.45 6.90
CA SER A 264 6.80 -3.17 7.55
C SER A 264 6.21 -3.05 8.96
N THR A 265 4.90 -3.23 9.11
CA THR A 265 4.22 -3.16 10.41
C THR A 265 4.78 -4.16 11.42
N LEU A 266 5.20 -5.35 10.96
CA LEU A 266 5.84 -6.35 11.81
C LEU A 266 7.20 -5.86 12.31
N HIS A 267 8.04 -5.27 11.46
CA HIS A 267 9.29 -4.64 11.88
C HIS A 267 9.07 -3.55 12.92
N GLY A 268 8.06 -2.71 12.71
CA GLY A 268 7.80 -1.60 13.61
C GLY A 268 7.33 -2.01 15.00
N LEU A 269 6.77 -3.22 15.19
CA LEU A 269 6.54 -3.77 16.54
C LEU A 269 7.84 -3.82 17.35
N PHE A 270 8.91 -4.30 16.72
CA PHE A 270 10.21 -4.49 17.35
C PHE A 270 10.94 -3.16 17.53
N VAL A 271 10.87 -2.26 16.54
CA VAL A 271 11.40 -0.89 16.66
C VAL A 271 10.72 -0.12 17.79
N TYR A 272 9.39 -0.23 17.90
CA TYR A 272 8.64 0.40 18.97
C TYR A 272 9.13 -0.05 20.35
N LYS A 273 9.53 -1.33 20.46
CA LYS A 273 10.01 -1.98 21.68
C LYS A 273 11.52 -1.97 21.90
N ASP A 274 12.28 -1.23 21.09
CA ASP A 274 13.75 -1.17 21.17
C ASP A 274 14.41 -2.56 21.06
N LEU A 275 13.84 -3.42 20.20
CA LEU A 275 14.32 -4.77 19.93
C LEU A 275 15.12 -4.89 18.61
N LEU A 276 15.26 -3.77 17.88
CA LEU A 276 16.00 -3.62 16.62
C LEU A 276 16.82 -2.32 16.65
#